data_AF-A0A961SIZ3-F1
#
_entry.id   AF-A0A961SIZ3-F1
#
_cell.length_a   1.000
_cell.length_b   1.000
_cell.length_c   1.000
_cell.angle_alpha   90.00
_cell.angle_beta   90.00
_cell.angle_gamma   90.00
#
_symmetry.space_group_name_H-M   'P 1'
#
loop_
_entity.id
_entity.type
_entity.pdbx_description
1 polymer ?
#
loop_
_entity_poly.entity_id
_entity_poly.type
_entity_poly.pdbx_seq_one_letter_code
_entity_poly.pdbx_strand_id
1 'polypeptide(L)'
;MVLLAALALFTTAPTSSALAQCPERPPCTGCGCKGGPGYRGPDGKCVGFRNLTRVCGNPPMLRCVFENAPGTGANRECALAPRKKKT
;
A
#
# COMPACT_ATOMS: atom_id res chain seq x y z
N MET A 1 8.01 -68.65 1.81
CA MET A 1 8.47 -68.02 0.56
C MET A 1 7.22 -67.70 -0.26
N VAL A 2 6.71 -66.49 -0.45
CA VAL A 2 7.09 -65.12 -0.10
C VAL A 2 5.75 -64.36 -0.07
N LEU A 3 5.47 -63.66 1.02
CA LEU A 3 4.31 -62.79 1.20
C LEU A 3 4.72 -61.39 0.74
N LEU A 4 4.10 -60.79 -0.28
CA LEU A 4 4.24 -59.34 -0.51
C LEU A 4 2.90 -58.70 -0.87
N ALA A 5 2.45 -57.88 0.07
CA ALA A 5 1.22 -57.12 0.09
C ALA A 5 1.30 -55.89 -0.84
N ALA A 6 0.22 -55.65 -1.57
CA ALA A 6 -0.01 -54.40 -2.30
C ALA A 6 -0.41 -53.29 -1.30
N LEU A 7 0.54 -52.44 -0.90
CA LEU A 7 0.23 -51.20 -0.18
C LEU A 7 0.12 -50.04 -1.19
N ALA A 8 -1.12 -49.69 -1.55
CA ALA A 8 -1.43 -48.44 -2.23
C ALA A 8 -1.23 -47.27 -1.26
N LEU A 9 -0.07 -46.60 -1.36
CA LEU A 9 0.21 -45.36 -0.65
C LEU A 9 -0.60 -44.22 -1.28
N PHE A 10 -1.84 -44.02 -0.82
CA PHE A 10 -2.57 -42.78 -1.03
C PHE A 10 -1.95 -41.70 -0.12
N THR A 11 -1.04 -40.90 -0.66
CA THR A 11 -0.49 -39.73 0.02
C THR A 11 -1.51 -38.59 -0.03
N THR A 12 -2.07 -38.24 1.13
CA THR A 12 -2.94 -37.08 1.31
C THR A 12 -2.12 -35.79 1.14
N ALA A 13 -2.38 -35.03 0.09
CA ALA A 13 -1.78 -33.72 -0.12
C ALA A 13 -2.31 -32.71 0.92
N PRO A 14 -1.45 -31.91 1.59
CA PRO A 14 -1.91 -30.87 2.49
C PRO A 14 -2.53 -29.74 1.66
N THR A 15 -3.79 -29.42 1.94
CA THR A 15 -4.47 -28.22 1.41
C THR A 15 -3.96 -27.02 2.21
N SER A 16 -2.85 -26.43 1.78
CA SER A 16 -2.34 -25.18 2.36
C SER A 16 -3.30 -24.04 2.05
N SER A 17 -4.10 -23.64 3.04
CA SER A 17 -4.95 -22.44 2.98
C SER A 17 -4.08 -21.19 2.89
N ALA A 18 -4.20 -20.46 1.77
CA ALA A 18 -3.44 -19.26 1.44
C ALA A 18 -3.86 -18.01 2.24
N LEU A 19 -4.01 -18.11 3.56
CA LEU A 19 -4.06 -16.93 4.44
C LEU A 19 -2.63 -16.52 4.72
N ALA A 20 -2.10 -15.67 3.85
CA ALA A 20 -0.73 -15.18 3.86
C ALA A 20 -0.30 -14.67 5.25
N GLN A 21 0.85 -15.13 5.73
CA GLN A 21 1.56 -14.66 6.92
C GLN A 21 2.18 -13.27 6.69
N CYS A 22 1.37 -12.27 6.35
CA CYS A 22 1.85 -10.89 6.32
C CYS A 22 1.98 -10.42 7.77
N PRO A 23 3.14 -9.86 8.18
CA PRO A 23 3.28 -9.30 9.52
C PRO A 23 2.24 -8.20 9.73
N GLU A 24 1.56 -8.23 10.88
CA GLU A 24 0.65 -7.17 11.31
C GLU A 24 1.44 -5.85 11.32
N ARG A 25 1.01 -4.88 10.51
CA ARG A 25 1.60 -3.53 10.51
C ARG A 25 0.66 -2.62 11.28
N PRO A 26 1.18 -1.70 12.12
CA PRO A 26 0.33 -0.72 12.78
C PRO A 26 -0.49 0.05 11.74
N PRO A 27 -1.72 0.46 12.10
CA PRO A 27 -2.57 1.21 11.18
C PRO A 27 -1.86 2.48 10.72
N CYS A 28 -1.91 2.71 9.42
CA CYS A 28 -1.32 3.88 8.78
C CYS A 28 -2.17 5.11 9.11
N THR A 29 -1.66 5.98 9.99
CA THR A 29 -2.36 7.20 10.43
C THR A 29 -1.73 8.47 9.87
N GLY A 30 -2.58 9.45 9.56
CA GLY A 30 -2.15 10.75 9.04
C GLY A 30 -1.90 10.78 7.52
N CYS A 31 -1.97 11.97 6.96
CA CYS A 31 -1.68 12.24 5.56
C CYS A 31 -0.18 12.06 5.30
N GLY A 32 0.14 11.33 4.23
CA GLY A 32 1.52 10.96 3.91
C GLY A 32 1.90 9.55 4.35
N CYS A 33 1.17 8.90 5.27
CA CYS A 33 1.56 7.59 5.82
C CYS A 33 1.73 6.50 4.73
N LYS A 34 0.96 6.58 3.63
CA LYS A 34 1.03 5.68 2.46
C LYS A 34 1.99 6.17 1.36
N GLY A 35 2.92 7.08 1.66
CA GLY A 35 3.83 7.66 0.67
C GLY A 35 3.39 8.98 0.05
N GLY A 36 2.26 9.55 0.49
CA GLY A 36 1.71 10.79 -0.07
C GLY A 36 2.53 12.04 0.28
N PRO A 37 2.12 13.24 -0.18
CA PRO A 37 2.85 14.49 0.08
C PRO A 37 2.78 14.98 1.53
N GLY A 38 1.97 14.37 2.41
CA GLY A 38 1.92 14.73 3.82
C GLY A 38 0.91 15.83 4.19
N TYR A 39 0.12 16.33 3.24
CA TYR A 39 -0.79 17.46 3.45
C TYR A 39 -2.26 17.04 3.57
N ARG A 40 -2.94 17.58 4.58
CA ARG A 40 -4.40 17.55 4.70
C ARG A 40 -5.00 18.83 4.12
N GLY A 41 -5.96 18.63 3.22
CA GLY A 41 -6.70 19.69 2.56
C GLY A 41 -7.74 20.36 3.45
N PRO A 42 -8.28 21.51 3.02
CA PRO A 42 -9.35 22.21 3.73
C PRO A 42 -10.65 21.40 3.83
N ASP A 43 -10.82 20.38 2.98
CA ASP A 43 -11.93 19.43 3.04
C ASP A 43 -11.72 18.30 4.07
N GLY A 44 -10.64 18.36 4.85
CA GLY A 44 -10.26 17.36 5.84
C GLY A 44 -9.65 16.08 5.24
N LYS A 45 -9.48 15.99 3.91
CA LYS A 45 -8.94 14.80 3.22
C LYS A 45 -7.46 14.96 2.92
N CYS A 46 -6.77 13.84 2.75
CA CYS A 46 -5.37 13.85 2.33
C CYS A 46 -5.23 14.22 0.86
N VAL A 47 -4.34 15.15 0.56
CA VAL A 47 -4.10 15.63 -0.80
C VAL A 47 -3.03 14.76 -1.47
N GLY A 48 -3.23 14.39 -2.73
CA GLY A 48 -2.23 13.66 -3.53
C GLY A 48 -1.27 14.59 -4.26
N PHE A 49 -0.08 14.12 -4.62
CA PHE A 49 0.97 14.94 -5.29
C PHE A 49 0.46 15.75 -6.49
N ARG A 50 -0.34 15.13 -7.36
CA ARG A 50 -0.87 15.77 -8.57
C ARG A 50 -1.89 16.88 -8.30
N ASN A 51 -2.51 16.86 -7.13
CA ASN A 51 -3.51 17.84 -6.72
C ASN A 51 -2.95 18.85 -5.71
N LEU A 52 -1.70 18.70 -5.26
CA LEU A 52 -1.14 19.48 -4.17
C LEU A 52 -1.17 20.97 -4.47
N THR A 53 -0.61 21.41 -5.60
CA THR A 53 -0.63 22.82 -6.01
C THR A 53 -2.05 23.35 -6.22
N ARG A 54 -2.94 22.52 -6.81
CA ARG A 54 -4.32 22.93 -7.09
C ARG A 54 -5.15 23.14 -5.82
N VAL A 55 -4.97 22.28 -4.82
CA VAL A 55 -5.74 22.30 -3.57
C VAL A 55 -5.08 23.20 -2.53
N CYS A 56 -3.77 23.05 -2.33
CA CYS A 56 -3.02 23.70 -1.26
C CYS A 56 -2.29 24.99 -1.70
N GLY A 57 -2.16 25.23 -3.01
CA GLY A 57 -1.34 26.32 -3.53
C GLY A 57 0.15 26.00 -3.54
N ASN A 58 0.96 27.03 -3.85
CA ASN A 58 2.41 26.98 -3.80
C ASN A 58 2.93 28.26 -3.12
N PRO A 59 3.47 28.19 -1.89
CA PRO A 59 3.73 26.99 -1.10
C PRO A 59 2.47 26.35 -0.48
N PRO A 60 2.42 25.02 -0.31
CA PRO A 60 1.22 24.29 0.14
C PRO A 60 0.80 24.59 1.59
N MET A 61 1.72 25.04 2.43
CA MET A 61 1.47 25.40 3.83
C MET A 61 0.53 26.60 4.01
N LEU A 62 0.25 27.35 2.94
CA LEU A 62 -0.68 28.50 3.00
C LEU A 62 -2.15 28.07 3.14
N ARG A 63 -2.51 26.87 2.69
CA ARG A 63 -3.92 26.41 2.66
C ARG A 63 -4.13 25.01 3.21
N CYS A 64 -3.06 24.25 3.43
CA CYS A 64 -3.12 22.88 3.90
C CYS A 64 -2.22 22.67 5.12
N VAL A 65 -2.60 21.73 5.98
CA VAL A 65 -1.83 21.36 7.17
C VAL A 65 -0.88 20.23 6.82
N PHE A 66 0.39 20.36 7.20
CA PHE A 66 1.39 19.31 7.05
C PHE A 66 1.37 18.40 8.27
N GLU A 67 1.08 17.11 8.08
CA GLU A 67 0.95 16.13 9.18
C GLU A 67 2.21 15.31 9.45
N ASN A 68 3.20 15.39 8.57
CA ASN A 68 4.50 14.73 8.72
C ASN A 68 4.44 13.24 9.10
N ALA A 69 3.49 12.49 8.52
CA ALA A 69 3.41 11.05 8.78
C ALA A 69 4.68 10.33 8.25
N PRO A 70 5.12 9.20 8.84
CA PRO A 70 6.42 8.56 8.53
C PRO A 70 6.67 8.24 7.04
N GLY A 71 5.61 7.99 6.27
CA GLY A 71 5.71 7.72 4.84
C GLY A 71 5.76 8.96 3.95
N THR A 72 5.74 10.17 4.51
CA THR A 72 5.61 11.40 3.71
C THR A 72 6.72 11.51 2.66
N GLY A 73 6.34 11.71 1.40
CA GLY A 73 7.28 11.83 0.29
C GLY A 73 7.74 10.52 -0.33
N ALA A 74 7.58 9.37 0.36
CA ALA A 74 8.21 8.11 -0.04
C ALA A 74 7.73 7.54 -1.39
N ASN A 75 6.58 8.00 -1.92
CA ASN A 75 6.05 7.57 -3.22
C ASN A 75 6.01 8.69 -4.27
N ARG A 76 6.81 9.76 -4.12
CA ARG A 76 6.73 10.95 -4.99
C ARG A 76 7.02 10.63 -6.45
N GLU A 77 8.10 9.90 -6.71
CA GLU A 77 8.60 9.60 -8.06
C GLU A 77 7.56 8.75 -8.81
N CYS A 78 7.08 7.68 -8.15
CA CYS A 78 6.05 6.80 -8.71
C CYS A 78 4.72 7.54 -8.95
N ALA A 79 4.29 8.39 -8.02
CA ALA A 79 3.01 9.11 -8.14
C ALA A 79 3.00 10.12 -9.30
N LEU A 80 4.16 10.72 -9.60
CA LEU A 80 4.32 11.72 -10.66
C LEU A 80 4.69 11.12 -12.02
N ALA A 81 5.14 9.85 -12.08
CA ALA A 81 5.46 9.16 -13.33
C ALA A 81 4.32 9.21 -14.37
N PRO A 82 4.61 9.29 -15.67
CA PRO A 82 3.59 9.26 -16.72
C PRO A 82 2.70 8.02 -16.63
N ARG A 83 1.39 8.18 -16.79
CA ARG A 83 0.46 7.05 -16.84
C ARG A 83 0.52 6.41 -18.22
N LYS A 84 0.74 5.08 -18.30
CA LYS A 84 0.55 4.34 -19.56
C LYS A 84 -0.93 4.46 -19.97
N LYS A 85 -1.20 4.88 -21.21
CA LYS A 85 -2.55 4.77 -21.78
C LYS A 85 -2.85 3.28 -21.94
N LYS A 86 -3.99 2.85 -21.42
CA LYS A 86 -4.56 1.55 -21.76
C LYS A 86 -5.19 1.72 -23.13
N THR A 87 -4.52 1.20 -24.15
CA THR A 87 -5.08 1.03 -25.50
C THR A 87 -6.11 -0.09 -25.49
#